data_AF-A0A7S3XSI2-F1
#
_entry.id   AF-A0A7S3XSI2-F1
#
_cell.length_a   1.000
_cell.length_b   1.000
_cell.length_c   1.000
_cell.angle_alpha   90.00
_cell.angle_beta   90.00
_cell.angle_gamma   90.00
#
_symmetry.space_group_name_H-M   'P 1'
#
loop_
_entity.id
_entity.type
_entity.pdbx_description
1 polymer ?
#
loop_
_entity_poly.entity_id
_entity_poly.type
_entity_poly.pdbx_seq_one_letter_code
_entity_poly.pdbx_strand_id
1 'polypeptide(L)'
;MFGGYSGFSSAEEIQAQKEQHQQGDENEETTALLKEGEEGLQGLSLSEGGDEAKAEDDFSKEDLTLFMSAGKEDLLSEETKAELIRKRIEKGYDASARDILFEQQQEVWKTLGRDGLAGMTAVMGVPEKFDVGDEELVAAYQDYMATVREAFVGMIRGSKPAELQSSGSLTKAQVLDFFEAVNSHMTLDATKEELEKIYKDGDNEPQPVNAAVVEMQRDMLEAMGIEKEFGVGELNKLQSEFGTDRAVMEGMKEFAMTASYAVKEAVMGKEQMAKHKEVLRRMAKEQEELGKRLQSMSNSDLQAFMRRVQPTMMSHMQMMQIMQPKDRMRYMQGLPDEERKEMMMFQMVMQANSGGQNHGHSHGGKPCTGHDHGGHSHGHSHGGGGGGGGHSHGGHSHGHSHGGQPCTGHDHAANQPPPPPAQADGAAAGHEHSHGHSHNGQACTGKH
;
A
#
# COMPACT_ATOMS: atom_id res chain seq x y z
N MET A 1 -15.37 9.08 1.46
CA MET A 1 -14.54 9.20 2.68
C MET A 1 -13.75 7.91 2.80
N PHE A 2 -12.60 7.83 2.13
CA PHE A 2 -11.53 6.98 2.64
C PHE A 2 -11.01 7.78 3.83
N GLY A 3 -11.26 7.30 5.05
CA GLY A 3 -10.57 7.82 6.22
C GLY A 3 -9.08 7.62 5.95
N GLY A 4 -8.35 8.73 5.86
CA GLY A 4 -6.94 8.70 5.50
C GLY A 4 -6.22 7.74 6.42
N TYR A 5 -5.58 6.73 5.84
CA TYR A 5 -4.52 6.00 6.49
C TYR A 5 -3.34 6.97 6.64
N SER A 6 -3.41 7.88 7.61
CA SER A 6 -2.28 8.68 8.07
C SER A 6 -1.39 7.77 8.92
N GLY A 7 -0.81 6.76 8.27
CA GLY A 7 0.10 5.78 8.87
C GLY A 7 1.43 6.38 9.35
N PHE A 8 1.58 7.70 9.24
CA PHE A 8 2.69 8.47 9.78
C PHE A 8 2.16 9.53 10.75
N SER A 9 1.43 9.09 11.77
CA SER A 9 1.05 9.97 12.87
C SER A 9 2.28 10.31 13.70
N SER A 10 2.41 11.57 14.12
CA SER A 10 3.46 12.00 15.05
C SER A 10 3.36 11.21 16.37
N ALA A 11 4.46 11.09 17.13
CA ALA A 11 4.44 10.41 18.43
C ALA A 11 3.37 11.00 19.40
N GLU A 12 3.05 12.29 19.24
CA GLU A 12 1.98 12.97 19.99
C GLU A 12 0.56 12.59 19.51
N GLU A 13 0.36 12.34 18.22
CA GLU A 13 -0.92 11.82 17.70
C GLU A 13 -1.17 10.36 18.09
N ILE A 14 -0.10 9.54 18.16
CA ILE A 14 -0.18 8.16 18.68
C ILE A 14 -0.60 8.18 20.16
N GLN A 15 -0.07 9.12 20.95
CA GLN A 15 -0.45 9.31 22.35
C GLN A 15 -1.93 9.77 22.49
N ALA A 16 -2.39 10.69 21.63
CA ALA A 16 -3.77 11.16 21.63
C ALA A 16 -4.79 10.08 21.18
N GLN A 17 -4.41 9.21 20.24
CA GLN A 17 -5.20 8.05 19.86
C GLN A 17 -5.24 6.98 20.96
N LYS A 18 -4.20 6.87 21.80
CA LYS A 18 -4.14 5.96 22.96
C LYS A 18 -5.18 6.31 24.03
N GLU A 19 -5.45 7.60 24.23
CA GLU A 19 -6.46 8.09 25.19
C GLU A 19 -7.90 7.92 24.67
N GLN A 20 -8.10 7.89 23.34
CA GLN A 20 -9.41 7.58 22.75
C GLN A 20 -9.69 6.07 22.60
N HIS A 21 -8.66 5.24 22.44
CA HIS A 21 -8.81 3.78 22.23
C HIS A 21 -8.92 2.94 23.50
N GLN A 22 -8.71 3.49 24.69
CA GLN A 22 -8.89 2.76 25.96
C GLN A 22 -10.35 2.34 26.27
N GLN A 23 -11.30 2.53 25.34
CA GLN A 23 -12.70 2.11 25.47
C GLN A 23 -13.24 1.24 24.33
N GLY A 24 -12.41 0.73 23.40
CA GLY A 24 -12.87 -0.18 22.33
C GLY A 24 -11.94 -1.37 22.14
N ASP A 25 -12.47 -2.59 22.31
CA ASP A 25 -11.75 -3.87 22.14
C ASP A 25 -11.03 -3.97 20.78
N GLU A 26 -9.71 -4.16 20.81
CA GLU A 26 -8.75 -4.14 19.68
C GLU A 26 -8.80 -5.36 18.73
N ASN A 27 -9.93 -6.03 18.56
CA ASN A 27 -10.04 -7.23 17.72
C ASN A 27 -10.95 -7.08 16.49
N GLU A 28 -11.51 -5.89 16.25
CA GLU A 28 -12.46 -5.65 15.16
C GLU A 28 -11.82 -4.99 13.92
N GLU A 29 -10.78 -4.17 14.09
CA GLU A 29 -10.18 -3.39 13.00
C GLU A 29 -9.34 -4.24 12.02
N THR A 30 -8.74 -5.33 12.51
CA THR A 30 -8.01 -6.30 11.69
C THR A 30 -8.89 -7.08 10.71
N THR A 31 -10.22 -7.05 10.86
CA THR A 31 -11.15 -7.77 9.95
C THR A 31 -11.64 -6.89 8.79
N ALA A 32 -11.71 -5.57 8.98
CA ALA A 32 -12.15 -4.63 7.93
C ALA A 32 -11.05 -4.37 6.88
N LEU A 33 -9.77 -4.36 7.29
CA LEU A 33 -8.60 -4.20 6.41
C LEU A 33 -8.39 -5.37 5.43
N LEU A 34 -8.93 -6.56 5.74
CA LEU A 34 -8.72 -7.77 4.93
C LEU A 34 -9.55 -7.79 3.65
N LYS A 35 -10.64 -7.03 3.58
CA LYS A 35 -11.53 -7.06 2.40
C LYS A 35 -10.98 -6.25 1.22
N GLU A 36 -10.10 -5.30 1.49
CA GLU A 36 -9.48 -4.48 0.43
C GLU A 36 -8.16 -5.11 -0.07
N GLY A 37 -7.54 -6.00 0.70
CA GLY A 37 -6.30 -6.64 0.32
C GLY A 37 -6.41 -7.76 -0.73
N GLU A 38 -7.58 -8.37 -0.89
CA GLU A 38 -7.74 -9.53 -1.77
C GLU A 38 -7.71 -9.18 -3.28
N GLU A 39 -8.03 -7.95 -3.65
CA GLU A 39 -8.02 -7.52 -5.06
C GLU A 39 -6.63 -7.07 -5.56
N GLY A 40 -5.60 -7.05 -4.71
CA GLY A 40 -4.25 -6.55 -5.08
C GLY A 40 -3.32 -7.59 -5.72
N LEU A 41 -3.49 -8.87 -5.41
CA LEU A 41 -2.56 -9.94 -5.83
C LEU A 41 -2.91 -10.61 -7.16
N GLN A 42 -4.03 -10.25 -7.79
CA GLN A 42 -4.47 -10.81 -9.08
C GLN A 42 -4.27 -9.85 -10.27
N GLY A 43 -3.67 -8.68 -10.05
CA GLY A 43 -3.61 -7.57 -11.02
C GLY A 43 -2.45 -7.60 -12.02
N LEU A 44 -1.44 -8.47 -11.84
CA LEU A 44 -0.28 -8.56 -12.75
C LEU A 44 -0.55 -9.46 -13.96
N SER A 45 -1.76 -9.41 -14.50
CA SER A 45 -2.04 -9.90 -15.85
C SER A 45 -1.38 -8.94 -16.83
N LEU A 46 -0.20 -9.33 -17.32
CA LEU A 46 0.45 -8.71 -18.48
C LEU A 46 -0.58 -8.67 -19.61
N SER A 47 -0.98 -7.46 -20.00
CA SER A 47 -2.00 -7.23 -21.03
C SER A 47 -1.64 -7.95 -22.32
N GLU A 48 -2.46 -8.93 -22.68
CA GLU A 48 -2.41 -9.67 -23.94
C GLU A 48 -2.59 -8.70 -25.11
N GLY A 49 -1.48 -8.36 -25.77
CA GLY A 49 -1.46 -7.44 -26.90
C GLY A 49 -0.45 -7.86 -27.94
N GLY A 50 -0.91 -8.62 -28.94
CA GLY A 50 -0.28 -8.72 -30.26
C GLY A 50 0.27 -10.10 -30.61
N ASP A 51 -0.38 -10.73 -31.59
CA ASP A 51 0.08 -11.90 -32.34
C ASP A 51 1.50 -11.69 -32.92
N GLU A 52 2.52 -12.11 -32.19
CA GLU A 52 3.79 -12.54 -32.78
C GLU A 52 4.05 -13.96 -32.30
N ALA A 53 4.05 -14.90 -33.26
CA ALA A 53 4.52 -16.26 -33.07
C ALA A 53 6.01 -16.26 -32.72
N LYS A 54 6.34 -15.90 -31.47
CA LYS A 54 7.62 -16.24 -30.87
C LYS A 54 7.56 -17.73 -30.58
N ALA A 55 8.54 -18.46 -31.07
CA ALA A 55 8.79 -19.81 -30.58
C ALA A 55 8.78 -19.73 -29.06
N GLU A 56 7.81 -20.38 -28.41
CA GLU A 56 7.87 -20.59 -26.97
C GLU A 56 9.17 -21.36 -26.75
N ASP A 57 10.20 -20.66 -26.28
CA ASP A 57 11.36 -21.31 -25.70
C ASP A 57 10.80 -22.04 -24.48
N ASP A 58 10.55 -23.34 -24.66
CA ASP A 58 10.03 -24.20 -23.62
C ASP A 58 11.17 -24.42 -22.61
N PHE A 59 11.14 -23.67 -21.51
CA PHE A 59 12.10 -23.81 -20.43
C PHE A 59 11.76 -25.08 -19.64
N SER A 60 12.68 -26.05 -19.68
CA SER A 60 12.52 -27.28 -18.91
C SER A 60 12.59 -27.02 -17.41
N LYS A 61 12.06 -27.96 -16.60
CA LYS A 61 12.24 -27.95 -15.14
C LYS A 61 13.73 -27.87 -14.78
N GLU A 62 14.57 -28.58 -15.52
CA GLU A 62 16.01 -28.61 -15.34
C GLU A 62 16.64 -27.24 -15.60
N ASP A 63 16.23 -26.53 -16.66
CA ASP A 63 16.70 -25.17 -16.96
C ASP A 63 16.36 -24.19 -15.83
N LEU A 64 15.11 -24.23 -15.35
CA LEU A 64 14.63 -23.36 -14.26
C LEU A 64 15.38 -23.64 -12.96
N THR A 65 15.55 -24.92 -12.61
CA THR A 65 16.26 -25.33 -11.40
C THR A 65 17.74 -24.94 -11.46
N LEU A 66 18.39 -25.14 -12.61
CA LEU A 66 19.78 -24.75 -12.83
C LEU A 66 19.96 -23.23 -12.70
N PHE A 67 19.07 -22.45 -13.30
CA PHE A 67 19.08 -20.99 -13.17
C PHE A 67 18.90 -20.55 -11.72
N MET A 68 17.92 -21.08 -10.99
CA MET A 68 17.67 -20.68 -9.60
C MET A 68 18.87 -20.99 -8.70
N SER A 69 19.52 -22.15 -8.89
CA SER A 69 20.73 -22.50 -8.17
C SER A 69 21.91 -21.58 -8.52
N ALA A 70 22.19 -21.37 -9.81
CA ALA A 70 23.30 -20.53 -10.26
C ALA A 70 23.08 -19.04 -9.90
N GLY A 71 21.85 -18.56 -10.03
CA GLY A 71 21.45 -17.21 -9.67
C GLY A 71 21.54 -16.97 -8.16
N LYS A 72 21.19 -17.96 -7.32
CA LYS A 72 21.45 -17.87 -5.87
C LYS A 72 22.93 -17.74 -5.58
N GLU A 73 23.77 -18.58 -6.17
CA GLU A 73 25.22 -18.55 -5.96
C GLU A 73 25.81 -17.20 -6.36
N ASP A 74 25.42 -16.68 -7.53
CA ASP A 74 25.83 -15.36 -8.02
C ASP A 74 25.43 -14.24 -7.04
N LEU A 75 24.15 -14.16 -6.68
CA LEU A 75 23.62 -13.10 -5.81
C LEU A 75 24.15 -13.16 -4.36
N LEU A 76 24.54 -14.35 -3.89
CA LEU A 76 25.16 -14.51 -2.57
C LEU A 76 26.65 -14.16 -2.56
N SER A 77 27.31 -14.07 -3.72
CA SER A 77 28.73 -13.74 -3.80
C SER A 77 29.01 -12.29 -3.39
N GLU A 78 30.11 -12.07 -2.66
CA GLU A 78 30.52 -10.73 -2.24
C GLU A 78 30.93 -9.86 -3.44
N GLU A 79 31.43 -10.47 -4.52
CA GLU A 79 31.76 -9.78 -5.77
C GLU A 79 30.50 -9.20 -6.41
N THR A 80 29.45 -10.01 -6.60
CA THR A 80 28.19 -9.54 -7.20
C THR A 80 27.49 -8.52 -6.30
N LYS A 81 27.50 -8.68 -4.96
CA LYS A 81 26.96 -7.67 -4.04
C LYS A 81 27.68 -6.32 -4.19
N ALA A 82 29.01 -6.32 -4.20
CA ALA A 82 29.80 -5.11 -4.38
C ALA A 82 29.55 -4.47 -5.75
N GLU A 83 29.43 -5.29 -6.80
CA GLU A 83 29.14 -4.83 -8.15
C GLU A 83 27.74 -4.21 -8.28
N LEU A 84 26.72 -4.81 -7.67
CA LEU A 84 25.36 -4.25 -7.64
C LEU A 84 25.33 -2.88 -6.94
N ILE A 85 26.01 -2.75 -5.79
CA ILE A 85 26.16 -1.48 -5.09
C ILE A 85 26.87 -0.45 -5.97
N ARG A 86 27.99 -0.83 -6.61
CA ARG A 86 28.76 0.03 -7.51
C ARG A 86 27.91 0.51 -8.68
N LYS A 87 27.22 -0.40 -9.38
CA LYS A 87 26.33 -0.08 -10.50
C LYS A 87 25.24 0.90 -10.09
N ARG A 88 24.67 0.76 -8.89
CA ARG A 88 23.65 1.69 -8.39
C ARG A 88 24.20 3.08 -8.14
N ILE A 89 25.36 3.18 -7.50
CA ILE A 89 26.03 4.47 -7.28
C ILE A 89 26.36 5.13 -8.62
N GLU A 90 26.87 4.37 -9.60
CA GLU A 90 27.26 4.88 -10.93
C GLU A 90 26.06 5.34 -11.78
N LYS A 91 24.93 4.61 -11.75
CA LYS A 91 23.71 4.99 -12.47
C LYS A 91 22.93 6.12 -11.77
N GLY A 92 23.21 6.36 -10.49
CA GLY A 92 22.53 7.36 -9.66
C GLY A 92 21.24 6.82 -9.02
N TYR A 93 20.73 7.57 -8.04
CA TYR A 93 19.59 7.16 -7.20
C TYR A 93 18.22 7.27 -7.89
N ASP A 94 18.15 7.93 -9.05
CA ASP A 94 16.96 7.97 -9.89
C ASP A 94 16.81 6.70 -10.75
N ALA A 95 17.86 5.90 -10.89
CA ALA A 95 17.80 4.63 -11.59
C ALA A 95 17.11 3.57 -10.72
N SER A 96 16.15 2.87 -11.31
CA SER A 96 15.45 1.75 -10.69
C SER A 96 16.44 0.70 -10.17
N ALA A 97 16.46 0.50 -8.86
CA ALA A 97 17.24 -0.56 -8.23
C ALA A 97 16.84 -1.94 -8.80
N ARG A 98 15.55 -2.11 -9.11
CA ARG A 98 15.01 -3.34 -9.69
C ARG A 98 15.62 -3.62 -11.05
N ASP A 99 15.82 -2.60 -11.89
CA ASP A 99 16.37 -2.77 -13.23
C ASP A 99 17.83 -3.25 -13.18
N ILE A 100 18.61 -2.74 -12.22
CA ILE A 100 20.00 -3.16 -12.00
C ILE A 100 20.06 -4.64 -11.61
N LEU A 101 19.21 -5.06 -10.67
CA LEU A 101 19.14 -6.45 -10.23
C LEU A 101 18.60 -7.37 -11.34
N PHE A 102 17.67 -6.87 -12.16
CA PHE A 102 17.11 -7.59 -13.30
C PHE A 102 18.15 -7.78 -14.42
N GLU A 103 18.97 -6.78 -14.71
CA GLU A 103 20.13 -6.91 -15.61
C GLU A 103 21.09 -7.99 -15.13
N GLN A 104 21.40 -8.04 -13.83
CA GLN A 104 22.28 -9.07 -13.26
C GLN A 104 21.70 -10.49 -13.44
N GLN A 105 20.42 -10.68 -13.17
CA GLN A 105 19.75 -11.97 -13.36
C GLN A 105 19.72 -12.40 -14.84
N GLN A 106 19.58 -11.46 -15.78
CA GLN A 106 19.70 -11.76 -17.20
C GLN A 106 21.10 -12.24 -17.61
N GLU A 107 22.17 -11.74 -16.97
CA GLU A 107 23.53 -12.23 -17.23
C GLU A 107 23.67 -13.71 -16.83
N VAL A 108 23.06 -14.14 -15.71
CA VAL A 108 23.05 -15.56 -15.32
C VAL A 108 22.43 -16.41 -16.42
N TRP A 109 21.28 -16.03 -16.97
CA TRP A 109 20.67 -16.75 -18.10
C TRP A 109 21.58 -16.81 -19.35
N LYS A 110 22.28 -15.72 -19.65
CA LYS A 110 23.24 -15.70 -20.77
C LYS A 110 24.38 -16.69 -20.55
N THR A 111 24.87 -16.85 -19.32
CA THR A 111 25.90 -17.88 -19.03
C THR A 111 25.39 -19.31 -19.24
N LEU A 112 24.08 -19.53 -19.11
CA LEU A 112 23.42 -20.81 -19.41
C LEU A 112 23.07 -20.97 -20.90
N GLY A 113 23.42 -20.01 -21.75
CA GLY A 113 23.13 -20.03 -23.18
C GLY A 113 21.64 -19.87 -23.51
N ARG A 114 20.87 -19.22 -22.64
CA ARG A 114 19.43 -18.95 -22.82
C ARG A 114 19.15 -17.46 -22.98
N ASP A 115 18.00 -17.13 -23.55
CA ASP A 115 17.52 -15.75 -23.59
C ASP A 115 17.14 -15.26 -22.19
N GLY A 116 17.74 -14.15 -21.75
CA GLY A 116 17.56 -13.64 -20.39
C GLY A 116 16.14 -13.17 -20.09
N LEU A 117 15.47 -12.52 -21.05
CA LEU A 117 14.13 -11.98 -20.84
C LEU A 117 13.08 -13.11 -20.82
N ALA A 118 13.18 -14.03 -21.76
CA ALA A 118 12.32 -15.21 -21.82
C ALA A 118 12.51 -16.09 -20.57
N GLY A 119 13.77 -16.27 -20.13
CA GLY A 119 14.09 -17.05 -18.93
C GLY A 119 13.54 -16.41 -17.65
N MET A 120 13.66 -15.09 -17.49
CA MET A 120 13.06 -14.38 -16.36
C MET A 120 11.54 -14.48 -16.36
N THR A 121 10.91 -14.38 -17.54
CA THR A 121 9.47 -14.57 -17.68
C THR A 121 9.06 -15.99 -17.27
N ALA A 122 9.85 -17.00 -17.64
CA ALA A 122 9.59 -18.38 -17.29
C ALA A 122 9.71 -18.64 -15.78
N VAL A 123 10.73 -18.04 -15.12
CA VAL A 123 10.92 -18.14 -13.65
C VAL A 123 9.77 -17.49 -12.89
N MET A 124 9.35 -16.30 -13.31
CA MET A 124 8.23 -15.60 -12.67
C MET A 124 6.92 -16.37 -12.80
N GLY A 125 6.75 -17.19 -13.84
CA GLY A 125 5.58 -18.04 -14.06
C GLY A 125 5.60 -19.39 -13.35
N VAL A 126 6.62 -19.70 -12.54
CA VAL A 126 6.72 -20.99 -11.83
C VAL A 126 5.53 -21.22 -10.90
N PRO A 127 5.11 -20.25 -10.05
CA PRO A 127 3.97 -20.45 -9.16
C PRO A 127 2.68 -20.80 -9.89
N GLU A 128 2.39 -20.17 -11.05
CA GLU A 128 1.15 -20.44 -11.78
C GLU A 128 1.20 -21.75 -12.59
N LYS A 129 2.36 -22.09 -13.16
CA LYS A 129 2.49 -23.25 -14.06
C LYS A 129 2.61 -24.59 -13.34
N PHE A 130 3.14 -24.61 -12.11
CA PHE A 130 3.56 -25.85 -11.44
C PHE A 130 2.89 -26.13 -10.08
N ASP A 131 1.92 -25.32 -9.65
CA ASP A 131 1.31 -25.33 -8.29
C ASP A 131 0.79 -26.69 -7.80
N VAL A 132 0.38 -27.61 -8.68
CA VAL A 132 -0.30 -28.87 -8.29
C VAL A 132 0.56 -30.13 -8.49
N GLY A 133 1.83 -30.01 -8.92
CA GLY A 133 2.62 -31.20 -9.29
C GLY A 133 4.11 -31.18 -8.98
N ASP A 134 4.68 -30.02 -8.62
CA ASP A 134 6.13 -29.90 -8.46
C ASP A 134 6.53 -29.04 -7.24
N GLU A 135 6.25 -29.57 -6.05
CA GLU A 135 6.59 -28.93 -4.77
C GLU A 135 8.08 -28.59 -4.66
N GLU A 136 8.96 -29.40 -5.27
CA GLU A 136 10.40 -29.18 -5.27
C GLU A 136 10.78 -27.93 -6.08
N LEU A 137 10.23 -27.78 -7.29
CA LEU A 137 10.48 -26.61 -8.12
C LEU A 137 9.93 -25.33 -7.47
N VAL A 138 8.73 -25.41 -6.88
CA VAL A 138 8.12 -24.28 -6.16
C VAL A 138 8.95 -23.89 -4.94
N ALA A 139 9.46 -24.86 -4.18
CA ALA A 139 10.35 -24.60 -3.06
C ALA A 139 11.67 -23.94 -3.50
N ALA A 140 12.28 -24.43 -4.60
CA ALA A 140 13.48 -23.83 -5.18
C ALA A 140 13.23 -22.39 -5.65
N TYR A 141 12.05 -22.12 -6.22
CA TYR A 141 11.62 -20.77 -6.59
C TYR A 141 11.48 -19.85 -5.38
N GLN A 142 10.80 -20.30 -4.31
CA GLN A 142 10.63 -19.50 -3.11
C GLN A 142 11.97 -19.14 -2.45
N ASP A 143 12.90 -20.10 -2.39
CA ASP A 143 14.26 -19.94 -1.88
C ASP A 143 15.10 -18.98 -2.75
N TYR A 144 15.01 -19.11 -4.07
CA TYR A 144 15.62 -18.17 -5.00
C TYR A 144 15.06 -16.75 -4.82
N MET A 145 13.74 -16.59 -4.78
CA MET A 145 13.10 -15.27 -4.62
C MET A 145 13.42 -14.63 -3.26
N ALA A 146 13.61 -15.43 -2.21
CA ALA A 146 14.12 -14.91 -0.93
C ALA A 146 15.52 -14.32 -1.09
N THR A 147 16.42 -15.03 -1.80
CA THR A 147 17.78 -14.57 -2.09
C THR A 147 17.77 -13.29 -2.94
N VAL A 148 16.89 -13.19 -3.95
CA VAL A 148 16.71 -11.98 -4.77
C VAL A 148 16.31 -10.79 -3.90
N ARG A 149 15.35 -10.96 -2.98
CA ARG A 149 14.92 -9.90 -2.06
C ARG A 149 16.03 -9.46 -1.10
N GLU A 150 16.82 -10.41 -0.59
CA GLU A 150 17.98 -10.10 0.26
C GLU A 150 19.03 -9.30 -0.51
N ALA A 151 19.37 -9.71 -1.73
CA ALA A 151 20.31 -8.99 -2.59
C ALA A 151 19.80 -7.59 -2.93
N PHE A 152 18.50 -7.45 -3.22
CA PHE A 152 17.86 -6.16 -3.49
C PHE A 152 17.98 -5.19 -2.30
N VAL A 153 17.57 -5.63 -1.11
CA VAL A 153 17.64 -4.84 0.13
C VAL A 153 19.09 -4.53 0.49
N GLY A 154 20.00 -5.50 0.34
CA GLY A 154 21.42 -5.34 0.57
C GLY A 154 22.06 -4.29 -0.34
N MET A 155 21.72 -4.31 -1.64
CA MET A 155 22.15 -3.30 -2.60
C MET A 155 21.63 -1.91 -2.21
N ILE A 156 20.38 -1.79 -1.76
CA ILE A 156 19.83 -0.51 -1.28
C ILE A 156 20.60 0.03 -0.09
N ARG A 157 20.77 -0.77 0.95
CA ARG A 157 21.49 -0.34 2.15
C ARG A 157 22.96 -0.03 1.89
N GLY A 158 23.61 -0.84 1.06
CA GLY A 158 25.03 -0.68 0.71
C GLY A 158 25.32 0.52 -0.18
N SER A 159 24.30 1.05 -0.87
CA SER A 159 24.43 2.22 -1.74
C SER A 159 23.99 3.53 -1.09
N LYS A 160 23.71 3.59 0.23
CA LYS A 160 23.26 4.82 0.91
C LYS A 160 24.14 6.05 0.56
N PRO A 161 23.58 7.14 0.01
CA PRO A 161 24.36 8.33 -0.30
C PRO A 161 24.82 9.05 0.96
N ALA A 162 25.89 9.84 0.81
CA ALA A 162 26.41 10.67 1.90
C ALA A 162 25.50 11.87 2.22
N GLU A 163 24.80 12.41 1.20
CA GLU A 163 23.86 13.51 1.34
C GLU A 163 22.43 13.00 1.08
N LEU A 164 21.51 13.34 1.98
CA LEU A 164 20.10 12.94 1.88
C LEU A 164 19.28 14.04 1.19
N GLN A 165 18.37 13.64 0.31
CA GLN A 165 17.34 14.50 -0.24
C GLN A 165 16.41 14.96 0.88
N SER A 166 16.35 16.28 1.09
CA SER A 166 15.52 16.94 2.11
C SER A 166 14.61 18.02 1.53
N SER A 167 14.49 18.08 0.19
CA SER A 167 13.64 19.05 -0.51
C SER A 167 13.23 18.55 -1.90
N GLY A 168 12.31 19.27 -2.54
CA GLY A 168 11.72 18.90 -3.82
C GLY A 168 10.53 17.96 -3.66
N SER A 169 10.19 17.25 -4.74
CA SER A 169 9.17 16.19 -4.74
C SER A 169 9.82 14.85 -5.05
N LEU A 170 9.26 13.77 -4.51
CA LEU A 170 9.68 12.42 -4.87
C LEU A 170 9.26 12.11 -6.30
N THR A 171 10.18 11.55 -7.09
CA THR A 171 9.85 11.07 -8.42
C THR A 171 9.03 9.79 -8.34
N LYS A 172 8.25 9.49 -9.39
CA LYS A 172 7.52 8.22 -9.49
C LYS A 172 8.45 7.01 -9.29
N ALA A 173 9.66 7.05 -9.84
CA ALA A 173 10.64 5.96 -9.71
C ALA A 173 11.06 5.76 -8.24
N GLN A 174 11.37 6.84 -7.53
CA GLN A 174 11.70 6.79 -6.10
C GLN A 174 10.57 6.20 -5.25
N VAL A 175 9.32 6.58 -5.54
CA VAL A 175 8.14 6.06 -4.81
C VAL A 175 7.95 4.56 -5.04
N LEU A 176 8.05 4.10 -6.29
CA LEU A 176 7.90 2.68 -6.62
C LEU A 176 9.05 1.84 -6.06
N ASP A 177 10.30 2.33 -6.15
CA ASP A 177 11.46 1.67 -5.54
C ASP A 177 11.32 1.60 -4.01
N PHE A 178 10.76 2.63 -3.38
CA PHE A 178 10.51 2.63 -1.93
C PHE A 178 9.50 1.55 -1.53
N PHE A 179 8.39 1.42 -2.27
CA PHE A 179 7.42 0.37 -2.01
C PHE A 179 8.03 -1.03 -2.17
N GLU A 180 8.74 -1.27 -3.27
CA GLU A 180 9.40 -2.54 -3.52
C GLU A 180 10.44 -2.87 -2.44
N ALA A 181 11.22 -1.85 -2.02
CA ALA A 181 12.25 -1.98 -0.99
C ALA A 181 11.69 -2.39 0.36
N VAL A 182 10.62 -1.70 0.79
CA VAL A 182 9.94 -2.03 2.04
C VAL A 182 9.28 -3.40 1.96
N ASN A 183 8.57 -3.71 0.88
CA ASN A 183 7.89 -4.99 0.70
C ASN A 183 8.90 -6.14 0.71
N SER A 184 10.02 -5.99 -0.01
CA SER A 184 11.11 -6.95 -0.02
C SER A 184 11.69 -7.16 1.39
N HIS A 185 11.93 -6.08 2.13
CA HIS A 185 12.51 -6.15 3.46
C HIS A 185 11.56 -6.81 4.48
N MET A 186 10.26 -6.49 4.44
CA MET A 186 9.25 -7.04 5.35
C MET A 186 8.92 -8.51 5.10
N THR A 187 9.16 -9.01 3.88
CA THR A 187 8.91 -10.40 3.51
C THR A 187 10.10 -11.33 3.80
N LEU A 188 11.25 -10.79 4.21
CA LEU A 188 12.40 -11.59 4.66
C LEU A 188 12.11 -12.32 5.96
N ASP A 189 12.63 -13.54 6.09
CA ASP A 189 12.42 -14.36 7.29
C ASP A 189 13.12 -13.78 8.52
N ALA A 190 14.31 -13.21 8.36
CA ALA A 190 15.02 -12.51 9.42
C ALA A 190 14.19 -11.34 9.99
N THR A 191 13.55 -10.57 9.12
CA THR A 191 12.67 -9.46 9.52
C THR A 191 11.44 -9.95 10.27
N LYS A 192 10.80 -11.02 9.79
CA LYS A 192 9.64 -11.62 10.47
C LYS A 192 10.00 -12.15 11.86
N GLU A 193 11.16 -12.78 11.99
CA GLU A 193 11.67 -13.29 13.27
C GLU A 193 11.99 -12.16 14.25
N GLU A 194 12.54 -11.05 13.76
CA GLU A 194 12.76 -9.84 14.56
C GLU A 194 11.44 -9.23 15.04
N LEU A 195 10.44 -9.09 14.16
CA LEU A 195 9.12 -8.58 14.54
C LEU A 195 8.40 -9.49 15.54
N GLU A 196 8.46 -10.82 15.35
CA GLU A 196 7.90 -11.79 16.30
C GLU A 196 8.60 -11.71 17.67
N LYS A 197 9.92 -11.46 17.68
CA LYS A 197 10.67 -11.23 18.92
C LYS A 197 10.21 -9.95 19.61
N ILE A 198 10.06 -8.84 18.88
CA ILE A 198 9.58 -7.56 19.43
C ILE A 198 8.19 -7.72 20.04
N TYR A 199 7.30 -8.48 19.39
CA TYR A 199 5.98 -8.80 19.92
C TYR A 199 6.05 -9.52 21.28
N LYS A 200 6.90 -10.56 21.37
CA LYS A 200 7.10 -11.33 22.60
C LYS A 200 7.74 -10.51 23.73
N ASP A 201 8.72 -9.67 23.38
CA ASP A 201 9.43 -8.81 24.34
C ASP A 201 8.55 -7.65 24.82
N GLY A 202 7.57 -7.23 24.00
CA GLY A 202 6.59 -6.18 24.30
C GLY A 202 5.32 -6.69 24.98
N ASP A 203 5.42 -7.70 25.84
CA ASP A 203 4.29 -8.29 26.59
C ASP A 203 3.12 -8.81 25.72
N ASN A 204 3.38 -9.17 24.46
CA ASN A 204 2.37 -9.55 23.46
C ASN A 204 1.38 -8.42 23.11
N GLU A 205 1.83 -7.18 23.18
CA GLU A 205 1.12 -6.03 22.63
C GLU A 205 1.49 -5.81 21.15
N PRO A 206 0.54 -5.54 20.24
CA PRO A 206 0.84 -5.24 18.83
C PRO A 206 1.57 -3.90 18.60
N GLN A 207 1.44 -2.95 19.51
CA GLN A 207 1.91 -1.57 19.37
C GLN A 207 3.45 -1.47 19.18
N PRO A 208 4.29 -2.21 19.93
CA PRO A 208 5.73 -2.32 19.66
C PRO A 208 6.07 -2.80 18.24
N VAL A 209 5.30 -3.75 17.69
CA VAL A 209 5.52 -4.29 16.33
C VAL A 209 5.19 -3.22 15.29
N ASN A 210 4.09 -2.51 15.46
CA ASN A 210 3.70 -1.40 14.58
C ASN A 210 4.78 -0.30 14.56
N ALA A 211 5.30 0.09 15.73
CA ALA A 211 6.36 1.08 15.83
C ALA A 211 7.65 0.62 15.12
N ALA A 212 8.02 -0.66 15.26
CA ALA A 212 9.18 -1.24 14.59
C ALA A 212 9.02 -1.25 13.06
N VAL A 213 7.83 -1.57 12.56
CA VAL A 213 7.50 -1.52 11.12
C VAL A 213 7.60 -0.09 10.58
N VAL A 214 7.10 0.91 11.30
CA VAL A 214 7.21 2.32 10.91
C VAL A 214 8.66 2.79 10.89
N GLU A 215 9.46 2.44 11.91
CA GLU A 215 10.87 2.84 11.94
C GLU A 215 11.66 2.17 10.81
N MET A 216 11.37 0.90 10.51
CA MET A 216 11.95 0.19 9.38
C MET A 216 11.64 0.87 8.03
N GLN A 217 10.42 1.37 7.84
CA GLN A 217 10.05 2.14 6.64
C GLN A 217 10.87 3.43 6.55
N ARG A 218 11.07 4.13 7.68
CA ARG A 218 11.89 5.35 7.74
C ARG A 218 13.36 5.06 7.46
N ASP A 219 13.93 4.01 8.04
CA ASP A 219 15.30 3.57 7.75
C ASP A 219 15.50 3.24 6.27
N MET A 220 14.47 2.71 5.62
CA MET A 220 14.52 2.43 4.18
C MET A 220 14.56 3.71 3.34
N LEU A 221 13.84 4.77 3.73
CA LEU A 221 13.95 6.08 3.07
C LEU A 221 15.39 6.59 3.12
N GLU A 222 16.04 6.56 4.29
CA GLU A 222 17.43 7.00 4.37
C GLU A 222 18.38 6.13 3.58
N ALA A 223 18.17 4.82 3.55
CA ALA A 223 18.97 3.90 2.75
C ALA A 223 18.88 4.23 1.25
N MET A 224 17.73 4.74 0.80
CA MET A 224 17.52 5.23 -0.56
C MET A 224 18.02 6.67 -0.79
N GLY A 225 18.55 7.33 0.25
CA GLY A 225 19.03 8.70 0.15
C GLY A 225 17.98 9.78 0.35
N ILE A 226 16.85 9.44 0.98
CA ILE A 226 15.77 10.37 1.28
C ILE A 226 15.74 10.59 2.78
N GLU A 227 15.74 11.85 3.22
CA GLU A 227 15.66 12.17 4.65
C GLU A 227 14.29 11.74 5.21
N LYS A 228 14.27 11.16 6.42
CA LYS A 228 13.11 10.40 6.95
C LYS A 228 11.86 11.28 7.01
N GLU A 229 11.97 12.44 7.65
CA GLU A 229 10.86 13.36 7.89
C GLU A 229 10.34 13.96 6.59
N PHE A 230 11.24 14.35 5.69
CA PHE A 230 10.93 14.83 4.35
C PHE A 230 10.22 13.74 3.54
N GLY A 231 10.77 12.54 3.46
CA GLY A 231 10.21 11.43 2.70
C GLY A 231 8.82 11.04 3.20
N VAL A 232 8.61 10.97 4.51
CA VAL A 232 7.28 10.78 5.11
C VAL A 232 6.32 11.90 4.71
N GLY A 233 6.77 13.16 4.75
CA GLY A 233 5.98 14.32 4.34
C GLY A 233 5.53 14.25 2.88
N GLU A 234 6.39 13.77 1.97
CA GLU A 234 6.08 13.57 0.56
C GLU A 234 5.17 12.37 0.33
N LEU A 235 5.38 11.25 1.04
CA LEU A 235 4.52 10.05 0.93
C LEU A 235 3.05 10.36 1.31
N ASN A 236 2.83 11.27 2.26
CA ASN A 236 1.49 11.72 2.63
C ASN A 236 0.76 12.51 1.53
N LYS A 237 1.48 12.98 0.49
CA LYS A 237 0.92 13.73 -0.66
C LYS A 237 0.64 12.85 -1.88
N LEU A 238 0.98 11.55 -1.82
CA LEU A 238 0.88 10.65 -2.97
C LEU A 238 -0.51 10.63 -3.61
N GLN A 239 -1.58 10.62 -2.82
CA GLN A 239 -2.93 10.61 -3.40
C GLN A 239 -3.25 11.88 -4.18
N SER A 240 -2.75 13.05 -3.75
CA SER A 240 -2.94 14.31 -4.48
C SER A 240 -2.05 14.42 -5.71
N GLU A 241 -0.84 13.86 -5.68
CA GLU A 241 0.15 13.98 -6.75
C GLU A 241 0.02 12.87 -7.81
N PHE A 242 -0.30 11.66 -7.37
CA PHE A 242 -0.33 10.43 -8.17
C PHE A 242 -1.67 9.68 -8.10
N GLY A 243 -2.75 10.29 -7.62
CA GLY A 243 -4.05 9.62 -7.44
C GLY A 243 -4.67 9.00 -8.70
N THR A 244 -4.20 9.40 -9.89
CA THR A 244 -4.59 8.80 -11.19
C THR A 244 -3.54 7.85 -11.76
N ASP A 245 -2.35 7.76 -11.17
CA ASP A 245 -1.30 6.86 -11.61
C ASP A 245 -1.55 5.45 -11.05
N ARG A 246 -2.02 4.57 -11.91
CA ARG A 246 -2.39 3.21 -11.55
C ARG A 246 -1.24 2.45 -10.87
N ALA A 247 -0.02 2.57 -11.39
CA ALA A 247 1.12 1.82 -10.85
C ALA A 247 1.48 2.29 -9.43
N VAL A 248 1.43 3.60 -9.16
CA VAL A 248 1.66 4.13 -7.82
C VAL A 248 0.56 3.71 -6.86
N MET A 249 -0.70 3.76 -7.28
CA MET A 249 -1.83 3.36 -6.42
C MET A 249 -1.83 1.85 -6.13
N GLU A 250 -1.47 1.01 -7.10
CA GLU A 250 -1.29 -0.43 -6.90
C GLU A 250 -0.13 -0.72 -5.94
N GLY A 251 1.03 -0.07 -6.15
CA GLY A 251 2.19 -0.20 -5.26
C GLY A 251 1.89 0.27 -3.83
N MET A 252 1.14 1.36 -3.67
CA MET A 252 0.71 1.86 -2.35
C MET A 252 -0.21 0.86 -1.64
N LYS A 253 -1.12 0.23 -2.38
CA LYS A 253 -1.99 -0.83 -1.86
C LYS A 253 -1.17 -2.04 -1.41
N GLU A 254 -0.25 -2.51 -2.24
CA GLU A 254 0.64 -3.62 -1.91
C GLU A 254 1.53 -3.32 -0.70
N PHE A 255 2.07 -2.11 -0.62
CA PHE A 255 2.82 -1.62 0.53
C PHE A 255 2.02 -1.68 1.83
N ALA A 256 0.79 -1.14 1.82
CA ALA A 256 -0.08 -1.14 2.99
C ALA A 256 -0.44 -2.57 3.42
N MET A 257 -0.76 -3.44 2.45
CA MET A 257 -1.03 -4.85 2.72
C MET A 257 0.17 -5.57 3.32
N THR A 258 1.37 -5.40 2.74
CA THR A 258 2.57 -6.09 3.17
C THR A 258 2.95 -5.70 4.60
N ALA A 259 2.87 -4.41 4.93
CA ALA A 259 3.07 -3.93 6.29
C ALA A 259 2.04 -4.54 7.27
N SER A 260 0.75 -4.54 6.90
CA SER A 260 -0.28 -5.17 7.72
C SER A 260 -0.06 -6.67 7.91
N TYR A 261 0.40 -7.38 6.87
CA TYR A 261 0.68 -8.80 6.93
C TYR A 261 1.90 -9.12 7.77
N ALA A 262 2.96 -8.31 7.72
CA ALA A 262 4.14 -8.48 8.55
C ALA A 262 3.80 -8.37 10.05
N VAL A 263 3.02 -7.35 10.43
CA VAL A 263 2.53 -7.20 11.82
C VAL A 263 1.66 -8.39 12.22
N LYS A 264 0.69 -8.75 11.37
CA LYS A 264 -0.23 -9.85 11.65
C LYS A 264 0.49 -11.19 11.81
N GLU A 265 1.48 -11.47 10.96
CA GLU A 265 2.29 -12.69 11.02
C GLU A 265 3.13 -12.72 12.30
N ALA A 266 3.69 -11.59 12.73
CA ALA A 266 4.42 -11.49 14.00
C ALA A 266 3.52 -11.75 15.23
N VAL A 267 2.28 -11.25 15.21
CA VAL A 267 1.30 -11.42 16.30
C VAL A 267 0.75 -12.86 16.36
N MET A 268 0.40 -13.44 15.21
CA MET A 268 -0.21 -14.77 15.12
C MET A 268 0.83 -15.91 15.16
N GLY A 269 2.07 -15.63 14.77
CA GLY A 269 3.12 -16.61 14.53
C GLY A 269 2.97 -17.34 13.19
N LYS A 270 4.10 -17.88 12.69
CA LYS A 270 4.22 -18.50 11.36
C LYS A 270 3.18 -19.61 11.10
N GLU A 271 2.94 -20.50 12.07
CA GLU A 271 2.00 -21.63 11.90
C GLU A 271 0.54 -21.18 11.77
N GLN A 272 0.10 -20.26 12.63
CA GLN A 272 -1.28 -19.74 12.55
C GLN A 272 -1.47 -18.90 11.30
N MET A 273 -0.44 -18.15 10.90
CA MET A 273 -0.48 -17.38 9.66
C MET A 273 -0.56 -18.29 8.43
N ALA A 274 0.15 -19.43 8.41
CA ALA A 274 0.02 -20.41 7.33
C ALA A 274 -1.40 -20.97 7.23
N LYS A 275 -2.02 -21.35 8.37
CA LYS A 275 -3.43 -21.77 8.40
C LYS A 275 -4.37 -20.67 7.93
N HIS A 276 -4.09 -19.43 8.30
CA HIS A 276 -4.88 -18.27 7.88
C HIS A 276 -4.77 -18.03 6.36
N LYS A 277 -3.56 -18.07 5.80
CA LYS A 277 -3.31 -17.96 4.35
C LYS A 277 -4.03 -19.05 3.57
N GLU A 278 -4.04 -20.30 4.07
CA GLU A 278 -4.78 -21.39 3.42
C GLU A 278 -6.29 -21.17 3.43
N VAL A 279 -6.84 -20.63 4.53
CA VAL A 279 -8.27 -20.24 4.58
C VAL A 279 -8.59 -19.15 3.57
N LEU A 280 -7.73 -18.12 3.45
CA LEU A 280 -7.90 -17.05 2.46
C LEU A 280 -7.80 -17.59 1.03
N ARG A 281 -6.82 -18.45 0.74
CA ARG A 281 -6.65 -19.08 -0.58
C ARG A 281 -7.89 -19.89 -0.98
N ARG A 282 -8.44 -20.68 -0.04
CA ARG A 282 -9.69 -21.41 -0.27
C ARG A 282 -10.87 -20.49 -0.53
N MET A 283 -10.98 -19.39 0.23
CA MET A 283 -12.04 -18.39 0.05
C MET A 283 -11.93 -17.67 -1.29
N ALA A 284 -10.72 -17.30 -1.72
CA ALA A 284 -10.47 -16.67 -3.01
C ALA A 284 -10.85 -17.60 -4.17
N LYS A 285 -10.46 -18.88 -4.10
CA LYS A 285 -10.86 -19.89 -5.08
C LYS A 285 -12.38 -20.07 -5.14
N GLU A 286 -13.03 -20.11 -3.99
CA GLU A 286 -14.49 -20.20 -3.91
C GLU A 286 -15.16 -18.96 -4.53
N GLN A 287 -14.68 -17.75 -4.23
CA GLN A 287 -15.16 -16.51 -4.86
C GLN A 287 -14.98 -16.53 -6.39
N GLU A 288 -13.85 -17.02 -6.90
CA GLU A 288 -13.61 -17.16 -8.34
C GLU A 288 -14.62 -18.13 -9.00
N GLU A 289 -14.83 -19.30 -8.40
CA GLU A 289 -15.83 -20.28 -8.87
C GLU A 289 -17.25 -19.71 -8.87
N LEU A 290 -17.62 -18.97 -7.82
CA LEU A 290 -18.90 -18.27 -7.72
C LEU A 290 -19.02 -17.14 -8.76
N GLY A 291 -17.93 -16.44 -9.05
CA GLY A 291 -17.86 -15.43 -10.12
C GLY A 291 -18.11 -16.03 -11.50
N LYS A 292 -17.44 -17.14 -11.84
CA LYS A 292 -17.68 -17.90 -13.08
C LYS A 292 -19.13 -18.41 -13.16
N ARG A 293 -19.68 -18.86 -12.04
CA ARG A 293 -21.09 -19.26 -11.95
C ARG A 293 -22.04 -18.10 -12.21
N LEU A 294 -21.81 -16.92 -11.64
CA LEU A 294 -22.63 -15.73 -11.90
C LEU A 294 -22.54 -15.28 -13.35
N GLN A 295 -21.34 -15.29 -13.95
CA GLN A 295 -21.14 -14.90 -15.35
C GLN A 295 -21.82 -15.85 -16.35
N SER A 296 -22.01 -17.12 -15.97
CA SER A 296 -22.71 -18.11 -16.81
C SER A 296 -24.24 -18.10 -16.64
N MET A 297 -24.79 -17.37 -15.66
CA MET A 297 -26.23 -17.24 -15.50
C MET A 297 -26.82 -16.30 -16.56
N SER A 298 -27.98 -16.67 -17.12
CA SER A 298 -28.74 -15.73 -17.94
C SER A 298 -29.27 -14.58 -17.08
N ASN A 299 -29.57 -13.43 -17.69
CA ASN A 299 -30.20 -12.31 -16.96
C ASN A 299 -31.50 -12.71 -16.25
N SER A 300 -32.29 -13.62 -16.85
CA SER A 300 -33.52 -14.14 -16.24
C SER A 300 -33.20 -14.99 -15.00
N ASP A 301 -32.19 -15.87 -15.09
CA ASP A 301 -31.78 -16.73 -13.98
C ASP A 301 -31.16 -15.92 -12.84
N LEU A 302 -30.36 -14.91 -13.17
CA LEU A 302 -29.78 -14.00 -12.20
C LEU A 302 -30.86 -13.22 -11.44
N GLN A 303 -31.90 -12.73 -12.13
CA GLN A 303 -33.03 -12.07 -11.47
C GLN A 303 -33.83 -13.04 -10.59
N ALA A 304 -34.05 -14.27 -11.05
CA ALA A 304 -34.73 -15.30 -10.25
C ALA A 304 -33.92 -15.66 -9.00
N PHE A 305 -32.60 -15.81 -9.14
CA PHE A 305 -31.65 -16.00 -8.05
C PHE A 305 -31.75 -14.86 -7.03
N MET A 306 -31.65 -13.60 -7.47
CA MET A 306 -31.73 -12.43 -6.58
C MET A 306 -33.05 -12.39 -5.82
N ARG A 307 -34.19 -12.63 -6.49
CA ARG A 307 -35.51 -12.67 -5.83
C ARG A 307 -35.61 -13.78 -4.78
N ARG A 308 -34.96 -14.92 -5.02
CA ARG A 308 -34.93 -16.06 -4.08
C ARG A 308 -34.05 -15.77 -2.87
N VAL A 309 -32.84 -15.25 -3.07
CA VAL A 309 -31.82 -15.11 -2.02
C VAL A 309 -32.01 -13.84 -1.17
N GLN A 310 -32.58 -12.77 -1.75
CA GLN A 310 -32.72 -11.48 -1.07
C GLN A 310 -33.41 -11.55 0.31
N PRO A 311 -34.53 -12.27 0.52
CA PRO A 311 -35.17 -12.34 1.83
C PRO A 311 -34.29 -13.01 2.89
N THR A 312 -33.64 -14.12 2.52
CA THR A 312 -32.72 -14.86 3.40
C THR A 312 -31.51 -14.00 3.76
N MET A 313 -30.93 -13.31 2.78
CA MET A 313 -29.82 -12.37 3.00
C MET A 313 -30.20 -11.22 3.93
N MET A 314 -31.36 -10.59 3.71
CA MET A 314 -31.83 -9.50 4.60
C MET A 314 -32.05 -10.00 6.03
N SER A 315 -32.53 -11.23 6.20
CA SER A 315 -32.65 -11.87 7.52
C SER A 315 -31.28 -12.07 8.19
N HIS A 316 -30.29 -12.60 7.46
CA HIS A 316 -28.92 -12.74 7.98
C HIS A 316 -28.29 -11.40 8.33
N MET A 317 -28.46 -10.38 7.48
CA MET A 317 -27.96 -9.03 7.76
C MET A 317 -28.60 -8.42 9.02
N GLN A 318 -29.92 -8.56 9.18
CA GLN A 318 -30.62 -8.09 10.39
C GLN A 318 -30.14 -8.84 11.64
N MET A 319 -29.92 -10.15 11.54
CA MET A 319 -29.39 -10.95 12.63
C MET A 319 -27.96 -10.52 13.00
N MET A 320 -27.08 -10.31 12.01
CA MET A 320 -25.71 -9.84 12.24
C MET A 320 -25.68 -8.43 12.86
N GLN A 321 -26.60 -7.53 12.49
CA GLN A 321 -26.68 -6.18 13.05
C GLN A 321 -26.97 -6.15 14.55
N ILE A 322 -27.73 -7.12 15.07
CA ILE A 322 -28.05 -7.22 16.50
C ILE A 322 -27.05 -8.08 17.30
N MET A 323 -26.19 -8.83 16.62
CA MET A 323 -25.14 -9.64 17.23
C MET A 323 -23.91 -8.79 17.59
N GLN A 324 -23.23 -9.21 18.66
CA GLN A 324 -21.90 -8.72 18.97
C GLN A 324 -20.91 -9.18 17.88
N PRO A 325 -19.88 -8.38 17.58
CA PRO A 325 -18.92 -8.68 16.51
C PRO A 325 -18.32 -10.08 16.55
N LYS A 326 -17.90 -10.52 17.74
CA LYS A 326 -17.35 -11.87 17.99
C LYS A 326 -18.32 -13.00 17.65
N ASP A 327 -19.62 -12.76 17.78
CA ASP A 327 -20.66 -13.75 17.52
C ASP A 327 -21.07 -13.79 16.04
N ARG A 328 -20.87 -12.70 15.29
CA ARG A 328 -21.11 -12.64 13.83
C ARG A 328 -20.26 -13.67 13.09
N MET A 329 -18.97 -13.78 13.44
CA MET A 329 -18.08 -14.75 12.79
C MET A 329 -18.49 -16.19 13.07
N ARG A 330 -18.90 -16.50 14.32
CA ARG A 330 -19.41 -17.83 14.68
C ARG A 330 -20.71 -18.14 13.96
N TYR A 331 -21.61 -17.16 13.84
CA TYR A 331 -22.85 -17.28 13.08
C TYR A 331 -22.57 -17.59 11.60
N MET A 332 -21.70 -16.81 10.96
CA MET A 332 -21.29 -17.00 9.56
C MET A 332 -20.61 -18.35 9.31
N GLN A 333 -19.79 -18.82 10.25
CA GLN A 333 -19.16 -20.14 10.19
C GLN A 333 -20.19 -21.27 10.32
N GLY A 334 -21.24 -21.06 11.13
CA GLY A 334 -22.32 -22.02 11.37
C GLY A 334 -23.39 -22.10 10.28
N LEU A 335 -23.39 -21.19 9.30
CA LEU A 335 -24.28 -21.29 8.14
C LEU A 335 -23.97 -22.53 7.29
N PRO A 336 -25.00 -23.19 6.73
CA PRO A 336 -24.80 -24.21 5.70
C PRO A 336 -23.95 -23.67 4.54
N ASP A 337 -23.07 -24.51 3.98
CA ASP A 337 -22.16 -24.11 2.88
C ASP A 337 -22.91 -23.47 1.71
N GLU A 338 -24.07 -24.00 1.34
CA GLU A 338 -24.89 -23.45 0.25
C GLU A 338 -25.44 -22.05 0.58
N GLU A 339 -25.91 -21.80 1.80
CA GLU A 339 -26.38 -20.46 2.19
C GLU A 339 -25.23 -19.45 2.20
N ARG A 340 -24.04 -19.87 2.64
CA ARG A 340 -22.83 -19.04 2.62
C ARG A 340 -22.41 -18.70 1.18
N LYS A 341 -22.45 -19.65 0.25
CA LYS A 341 -22.17 -19.43 -1.17
C LYS A 341 -23.20 -18.48 -1.81
N GLU A 342 -24.49 -18.68 -1.54
CA GLU A 342 -25.55 -17.79 -2.02
C GLU A 342 -25.37 -16.36 -1.50
N MET A 343 -24.97 -16.23 -0.23
CA MET A 343 -24.64 -14.95 0.40
C MET A 343 -23.48 -14.24 -0.31
N MET A 344 -22.39 -14.96 -0.58
CA MET A 344 -21.23 -14.44 -1.32
C MET A 344 -21.61 -14.01 -2.74
N MET A 345 -22.34 -14.86 -3.48
CA MET A 345 -22.83 -14.52 -4.82
C MET A 345 -23.72 -13.27 -4.81
N PHE A 346 -24.65 -13.16 -3.85
CA PHE A 346 -25.49 -11.98 -3.71
C PHE A 346 -24.65 -10.71 -3.48
N GLN A 347 -23.63 -10.79 -2.63
CA GLN A 347 -22.72 -9.67 -2.38
C GLN A 347 -21.98 -9.25 -3.65
N MET A 348 -21.47 -10.20 -4.45
CA MET A 348 -20.79 -9.92 -5.73
C MET A 348 -21.71 -9.21 -6.73
N VAL A 349 -22.97 -9.65 -6.85
CA VAL A 349 -23.97 -9.01 -7.73
C VAL A 349 -24.27 -7.59 -7.27
N MET A 350 -24.42 -7.38 -5.96
CA MET A 350 -24.66 -6.06 -5.39
C MET A 350 -23.47 -5.11 -5.62
N GLN A 351 -22.24 -5.59 -5.45
CA GLN A 351 -21.03 -4.83 -5.73
C GLN A 351 -20.95 -4.43 -7.20
N ALA A 352 -21.14 -5.38 -8.13
CA ALA A 352 -21.15 -5.12 -9.56
C ALA A 352 -22.22 -4.08 -9.97
N ASN A 353 -23.42 -4.15 -9.38
CA ASN A 353 -24.49 -3.19 -9.64
C ASN A 353 -24.22 -1.81 -9.03
N SER A 354 -23.56 -1.75 -7.86
CA SER A 354 -23.20 -0.48 -7.21
C SER A 354 -22.02 0.23 -7.89
N GLY A 355 -21.07 -0.53 -8.48
CA GLY A 355 -19.87 0.01 -9.14
C GLY A 355 -20.12 0.61 -10.52
N GLY A 356 -21.27 0.34 -11.15
CA GLY A 356 -21.65 0.92 -12.45
C GLY A 356 -22.09 2.38 -12.41
N GLN A 357 -22.34 2.91 -11.21
CA GLN A 357 -22.62 4.33 -10.97
C GLN A 357 -21.46 4.94 -10.19
N ASN A 358 -20.41 5.36 -10.91
CA ASN A 358 -19.52 6.42 -10.47
C ASN A 358 -20.30 7.75 -10.36
N HIS A 359 -21.34 7.79 -9.51
CA HIS A 359 -21.85 9.01 -8.93
C HIS A 359 -20.84 9.40 -7.86
N GLY A 360 -19.83 10.17 -8.28
CA GLY A 360 -19.08 11.01 -7.38
C GLY A 360 -20.05 11.97 -6.68
N HIS A 361 -20.56 11.57 -5.52
CA HIS A 361 -21.03 12.52 -4.52
C HIS A 361 -19.80 13.24 -3.96
N SER A 362 -19.24 14.11 -4.79
CA SER A 362 -18.39 15.18 -4.35
C SER A 362 -19.27 16.12 -3.54
N HIS A 363 -19.25 15.94 -2.22
CA HIS A 363 -19.57 17.02 -1.29
C HIS A 363 -18.39 18.01 -1.27
N GLY A 364 -18.08 18.56 -2.44
CA GLY A 364 -17.23 19.72 -2.59
C GLY A 364 -18.03 20.96 -2.21
N GLY A 365 -18.22 21.15 -0.91
CA GLY A 365 -18.53 22.47 -0.37
C GLY A 365 -17.39 23.40 -0.74
N LYS A 366 -17.54 24.12 -1.86
CA LYS A 366 -16.76 25.32 -2.12
C LYS A 366 -16.96 26.25 -0.92
N PRO A 367 -15.90 26.70 -0.21
CA PRO A 367 -16.04 27.88 0.61
C PRO A 367 -16.46 29.02 -0.33
N CYS A 368 -17.55 29.70 0.02
CA CYS A 368 -17.96 30.93 -0.64
C CYS A 368 -16.85 31.96 -0.41
N THR A 369 -15.93 32.07 -1.36
CA THR A 369 -14.94 33.15 -1.38
C THR A 369 -15.69 34.44 -1.65
N GLY A 370 -15.58 35.36 -0.69
CA GLY A 370 -16.16 36.69 -0.74
C GLY A 370 -15.81 37.40 -2.05
N HIS A 371 -16.83 38.02 -2.61
CA HIS A 371 -16.72 38.98 -3.69
C HIS A 371 -16.58 40.36 -3.05
N ASP A 372 -15.49 41.08 -3.30
CA ASP A 372 -15.54 42.49 -3.67
C ASP A 372 -14.20 43.04 -4.17
N HIS A 373 -14.33 44.20 -4.84
CA HIS A 373 -13.35 45.01 -5.59
C HIS A 373 -13.10 44.46 -7.00
N GLY A 374 -13.39 45.17 -8.08
CA GLY A 374 -13.56 46.60 -8.24
C GLY A 374 -12.72 47.02 -9.45
N GLY A 375 -13.39 47.39 -10.53
CA GLY A 375 -12.80 48.19 -11.62
C GLY A 375 -11.84 47.47 -12.57
N HIS A 376 -12.31 47.18 -13.79
CA HIS A 376 -11.98 48.02 -14.95
C HIS A 376 -12.63 47.46 -16.22
N SER A 377 -13.29 48.37 -16.91
CA SER A 377 -13.82 48.24 -18.26
C SER A 377 -12.71 48.00 -19.28
N HIS A 378 -12.86 46.99 -20.13
CA HIS A 378 -12.46 47.09 -21.54
C HIS A 378 -13.41 46.26 -22.39
N GLY A 379 -14.15 46.95 -23.25
CA GLY A 379 -14.98 46.33 -24.26
C GLY A 379 -14.14 45.86 -25.45
N HIS A 380 -14.52 44.73 -26.03
CA HIS A 380 -14.40 44.53 -27.47
C HIS A 380 -15.61 43.77 -27.99
N SER A 381 -16.35 44.47 -28.83
CA SER A 381 -17.40 43.98 -29.71
C SER A 381 -16.75 43.52 -31.01
N HIS A 382 -17.05 42.30 -31.46
CA HIS A 382 -17.33 41.90 -32.86
C HIS A 382 -18.12 40.58 -32.74
N GLY A 383 -19.26 40.33 -33.38
CA GLY A 383 -19.79 40.85 -34.63
C GLY A 383 -19.68 39.76 -35.70
N GLY A 384 -20.75 38.97 -35.87
CA GLY A 384 -20.93 37.97 -36.95
C GLY A 384 -21.37 36.61 -36.38
N GLY A 385 -22.55 36.04 -36.66
CA GLY A 385 -23.50 36.26 -37.74
C GLY A 385 -23.66 34.97 -38.54
N GLY A 386 -24.80 34.28 -38.39
CA GLY A 386 -25.36 33.44 -39.45
C GLY A 386 -25.62 31.96 -39.14
N GLY A 387 -26.91 31.60 -39.12
CA GLY A 387 -27.46 30.26 -39.43
C GLY A 387 -27.44 29.26 -38.28
N GLY A 388 -28.54 28.73 -37.76
CA GLY A 388 -29.82 28.40 -38.40
C GLY A 388 -30.02 26.89 -38.27
N GLY A 389 -30.91 26.45 -37.38
CA GLY A 389 -31.19 25.02 -37.19
C GLY A 389 -31.83 24.74 -35.84
N GLY A 390 -33.13 24.96 -35.74
CA GLY A 390 -33.91 24.68 -34.54
C GLY A 390 -34.26 23.20 -34.41
N HIS A 391 -34.24 22.69 -33.18
CA HIS A 391 -35.14 21.64 -32.75
C HIS A 391 -35.62 21.93 -31.32
N SER A 392 -36.94 22.12 -31.23
CA SER A 392 -37.71 22.30 -30.02
C SER A 392 -38.00 20.93 -29.40
N HIS A 393 -37.59 20.72 -28.16
CA HIS A 393 -38.26 19.78 -27.25
C HIS A 393 -38.54 20.48 -25.93
N GLY A 394 -39.82 20.52 -25.59
CA GLY A 394 -40.35 21.20 -24.41
C GLY A 394 -40.43 20.32 -23.18
N GLY A 395 -40.48 21.01 -22.04
CA GLY A 395 -40.99 20.53 -20.75
C GLY A 395 -39.94 19.85 -19.87
N HIS A 396 -39.83 20.11 -18.57
CA HIS A 396 -40.56 20.93 -17.61
C HIS A 396 -39.55 21.41 -16.55
N SER A 397 -39.52 22.69 -16.21
CA SER A 397 -38.80 23.19 -15.03
C SER A 397 -39.82 23.63 -13.97
N HIS A 398 -39.80 22.93 -12.84
CA HIS A 398 -40.49 23.34 -11.61
C HIS A 398 -39.60 24.36 -10.89
N GLY A 399 -39.97 25.64 -10.93
CA GLY A 399 -39.37 26.68 -10.12
C GLY A 399 -40.10 26.81 -8.79
N HIS A 400 -39.42 26.53 -7.68
CA HIS A 400 -39.85 26.98 -6.35
C HIS A 400 -39.20 28.34 -6.05
N SER A 401 -40.04 29.36 -6.03
CA SER A 401 -39.74 30.70 -5.55
C SER A 401 -40.15 30.79 -4.08
N HIS A 402 -39.24 31.16 -3.20
CA HIS A 402 -39.57 31.65 -1.87
C HIS A 402 -39.03 33.07 -1.72
N GLY A 403 -39.97 34.00 -1.55
CA GLY A 403 -39.73 35.40 -1.32
C GLY A 403 -39.28 35.67 0.12
N GLY A 404 -38.33 36.60 0.21
CA GLY A 404 -38.22 37.71 1.15
C GLY A 404 -38.58 37.55 2.63
N GLN A 405 -37.60 37.88 3.49
CA GLN A 405 -37.75 39.01 4.42
C GLN A 405 -36.38 39.52 4.90
N PRO A 406 -36.25 40.83 5.23
CA PRO A 406 -35.00 41.43 5.67
C PRO A 406 -34.88 41.38 7.20
N CYS A 407 -33.70 40.97 7.69
CA CYS A 407 -33.36 41.08 9.10
C CYS A 407 -32.38 42.25 9.28
N THR A 408 -32.81 43.15 10.14
CA THR A 408 -32.16 44.37 10.62
C THR A 408 -30.87 44.10 11.37
N GLY A 409 -29.99 45.11 11.39
CA GLY A 409 -28.65 45.02 11.91
C GLY A 409 -28.51 44.89 13.42
N HIS A 410 -27.27 44.64 13.83
CA HIS A 410 -26.74 45.01 15.13
C HIS A 410 -25.24 45.26 15.01
N ASP A 411 -24.86 46.52 15.21
CA ASP A 411 -23.51 46.95 15.56
C ASP A 411 -23.06 46.28 16.86
N HIS A 412 -21.80 45.84 16.95
CA HIS A 412 -20.98 46.01 18.15
C HIS A 412 -19.50 46.02 17.78
N ALA A 413 -18.92 47.22 17.85
CA ALA A 413 -17.50 47.44 18.03
C ALA A 413 -17.13 47.28 19.51
N ALA A 414 -16.01 46.63 19.82
CA ALA A 414 -15.09 47.05 20.89
C ALA A 414 -13.82 46.15 20.96
N ASN A 415 -12.70 46.79 20.64
CA ASN A 415 -11.43 46.79 21.37
C ASN A 415 -10.95 45.51 22.09
N GLN A 416 -9.82 44.97 21.63
CA GLN A 416 -8.72 44.61 22.53
C GLN A 416 -7.36 45.08 21.99
N PRO A 417 -6.46 45.59 22.87
CA PRO A 417 -5.17 46.16 22.51
C PRO A 417 -4.06 45.11 22.29
N PRO A 418 -2.96 45.47 21.60
CA PRO A 418 -1.85 44.56 21.32
C PRO A 418 -0.99 44.26 22.57
N PRO A 419 -0.29 43.11 22.61
CA PRO A 419 0.63 42.76 23.68
C PRO A 419 1.90 43.62 23.65
N PRO A 420 2.52 43.91 24.83
CA PRO A 420 3.75 44.69 24.92
C PRO A 420 5.00 43.90 24.48
N PRO A 421 6.08 44.59 24.07
CA PRO A 421 7.29 43.99 23.53
C PRO A 421 8.27 43.47 24.60
N ALA A 422 9.15 42.59 24.13
CA ALA A 422 10.23 41.92 24.83
C ALA A 422 11.12 42.84 25.69
N GLN A 423 11.50 42.33 26.86
CA GLN A 423 12.65 42.83 27.63
C GLN A 423 13.85 41.92 27.38
N ALA A 424 14.88 42.50 26.79
CA ALA A 424 16.25 42.04 26.84
C ALA A 424 16.96 42.90 27.90
N ASP A 425 17.74 42.26 28.77
CA ASP A 425 18.83 42.75 29.63
C ASP A 425 19.16 41.59 30.59
N GLY A 426 20.39 41.17 30.91
CA GLY A 426 21.76 41.56 30.63
C GLY A 426 22.64 40.47 31.29
N ALA A 427 23.71 40.03 30.63
CA ALA A 427 25.11 40.31 30.99
C ALA A 427 25.64 39.73 32.33
N ALA A 428 26.62 38.83 32.15
CA ALA A 428 27.94 38.81 32.79
C ALA A 428 28.25 37.92 34.01
N ALA A 429 29.49 37.38 33.93
CA ALA A 429 30.32 36.64 34.90
C ALA A 429 29.89 35.18 35.14
N GLY A 430 30.71 34.15 34.88
CA GLY A 430 32.15 34.04 34.96
C GLY A 430 32.49 33.10 36.11
N HIS A 431 32.89 31.85 35.82
CA HIS A 431 33.65 31.01 36.75
C HIS A 431 34.40 29.91 35.98
N GLU A 432 35.72 30.02 36.01
CA GLU A 432 36.65 28.92 35.80
C GLU A 432 36.44 27.87 36.90
N HIS A 433 36.40 26.59 36.56
CA HIS A 433 37.04 25.55 37.39
C HIS A 433 37.43 24.36 36.53
N SER A 434 38.72 24.04 36.60
CA SER A 434 39.34 22.82 36.14
C SER A 434 38.78 21.63 36.91
N HIS A 435 38.78 20.44 36.29
CA HIS A 435 39.29 19.18 36.85
C HIS A 435 39.24 18.14 35.72
N GLY A 436 40.42 17.73 35.26
CA GLY A 436 40.54 16.54 34.42
C GLY A 436 40.36 15.29 35.26
N HIS A 437 39.98 14.17 34.64
CA HIS A 437 40.43 12.84 35.01
C HIS A 437 40.50 11.98 33.75
N SER A 438 41.71 11.50 33.52
CA SER A 438 42.10 10.44 32.60
C SER A 438 41.60 9.11 33.14
N HIS A 439 41.08 8.23 32.28
CA HIS A 439 41.31 6.80 32.48
C HIS A 439 41.40 6.05 31.14
N ASN A 440 42.64 5.60 30.90
CA ASN A 440 43.07 4.58 29.97
C ASN A 440 42.49 3.21 30.38
N GLY A 441 42.06 2.39 29.43
CA GLY A 441 41.63 1.01 29.67
C GLY A 441 41.99 0.11 28.51
N GLN A 442 43.21 -0.45 28.57
CA GLN A 442 43.75 -1.45 27.64
C GLN A 442 43.08 -2.83 27.77
N ALA A 443 43.19 -3.56 26.67
CA ALA A 443 42.83 -4.95 26.41
C ALA A 443 43.31 -5.99 27.44
N CYS A 444 42.52 -7.06 27.58
CA CYS A 444 43.01 -8.38 27.97
C CYS A 444 42.51 -9.44 26.98
N THR A 445 43.47 -10.07 26.32
CA THR A 445 43.35 -11.34 25.58
C THR A 445 43.29 -12.52 26.55
N GLY A 446 42.40 -13.47 26.33
CA GLY A 446 42.37 -14.75 27.03
C GLY A 446 42.02 -15.90 26.10
N LYS A 447 43.03 -16.63 25.64
CA LYS A 447 42.92 -18.00 25.14
C LYS A 447 43.40 -18.93 26.26
N HIS A 448 42.62 -19.96 26.56
CA HIS A 448 43.15 -21.30 26.84
C HIS A 448 42.14 -22.36 26.41
#